data_AF-A0A927TTN3-F1
#
_entry.id   AF-A0A927TTN3-F1
#
_cell.length_a   1.000
_cell.length_b   1.000
_cell.length_c   1.000
_cell.angle_alpha   90.00
_cell.angle_beta   90.00
_cell.angle_gamma   90.00
#
_symmetry.space_group_name_H-M   'P 1'
#
loop_
_entity.id
_entity.type
_entity.pdbx_description
1 polymer ?
#
loop_
_entity_poly.entity_id
_entity_poly.type
_entity_poly.pdbx_seq_one_letter_code
_entity_poly.pdbx_strand_id
1 'polypeptide(L)'
;MKKTYFFLHVLLLLYAGSSVFSKLAAGENFLSTGYLIDYGMVFLILVVYAFFWQKILKKIPLNVAMANKAVTVIWGIVFGILLFGETIRIQNVIGAVIIIVGIVIVVNADKEVEN
;
A
#
# COMPACT_ATOMS: atom_id res chain seq x y z
N MET A 1 9.43 -19.28 -5.17
CA MET A 1 8.68 -18.68 -4.05
C MET A 1 9.33 -17.41 -3.50
N LYS A 2 10.58 -17.43 -3.00
CA LYS A 2 11.25 -16.22 -2.42
C LYS A 2 11.28 -15.00 -3.35
N LYS A 3 11.56 -15.19 -4.65
CA LYS A 3 11.57 -14.10 -5.66
C LYS A 3 10.20 -13.43 -5.84
N THR A 4 9.10 -14.18 -5.71
CA THR A 4 7.74 -13.65 -5.85
C THR A 4 7.36 -12.76 -4.68
N TYR A 5 7.71 -13.16 -3.45
CA TYR A 5 7.48 -12.36 -2.25
C TYR A 5 8.32 -11.07 -2.24
N PHE A 6 9.56 -11.14 -2.70
CA PHE A 6 10.38 -9.93 -2.88
C PHE A 6 9.72 -8.96 -3.88
N PHE A 7 9.29 -9.48 -5.04
CA PHE A 7 8.63 -8.66 -6.06
C PHE A 7 7.31 -8.06 -5.56
N LEU A 8 6.55 -8.80 -4.74
CA LEU A 8 5.37 -8.30 -4.05
C LEU A 8 5.71 -7.12 -3.12
N HIS A 9 6.75 -7.23 -2.28
CA HIS A 9 7.14 -6.14 -1.39
C HIS A 9 7.61 -4.89 -2.14
N VAL A 10 8.38 -5.06 -3.23
CA VAL A 10 8.77 -3.94 -4.11
C VAL A 10 7.55 -3.27 -4.73
N LEU A 11 6.57 -4.05 -5.15
CA LEU A 11 5.33 -3.54 -5.74
C LEU A 11 4.47 -2.78 -4.72
N LEU A 12 4.41 -3.28 -3.49
CA LEU A 12 3.71 -2.63 -2.37
C LEU A 12 4.42 -1.35 -1.93
N LEU A 13 5.75 -1.32 -1.94
CA LEU A 13 6.54 -0.10 -1.72
C LEU A 13 6.26 0.94 -2.81
N LEU A 14 6.21 0.53 -4.08
CA LEU A 14 5.87 1.43 -5.19
C LEU A 14 4.46 2.02 -5.00
N TYR A 15 3.49 1.21 -4.60
CA TYR A 15 2.14 1.67 -4.27
C TYR A 15 2.14 2.64 -3.07
N ALA A 16 2.85 2.33 -2.00
CA ALA A 16 2.98 3.25 -0.87
C ALA A 16 3.66 4.56 -1.27
N GLY A 17 4.58 4.55 -2.25
CA GLY A 17 5.15 5.76 -2.83
C GLY A 17 4.12 6.65 -3.53
N SER A 18 3.06 6.09 -4.12
CA SER A 18 2.01 6.91 -4.75
C SER A 18 1.24 7.76 -3.73
N SER A 19 1.16 7.32 -2.47
CA SER A 19 0.49 8.11 -1.42
C SER A 19 1.25 9.39 -1.07
N VAL A 20 2.57 9.39 -1.22
CA VAL A 20 3.43 10.57 -1.05
C VAL A 20 3.05 11.64 -2.09
N PHE A 21 3.03 11.27 -3.37
CA PHE A 21 2.62 12.19 -4.45
C PHE A 21 1.17 12.63 -4.31
N SER A 22 0.27 11.74 -3.89
CA SER A 22 -1.13 12.11 -3.62
C SER A 22 -1.26 13.14 -2.50
N LYS A 23 -0.34 13.11 -1.52
CA LYS A 23 -0.33 14.05 -0.41
C LYS A 23 0.29 15.40 -0.80
N LEU A 24 1.32 15.39 -1.65
CA LEU A 24 1.87 16.62 -2.25
C LEU A 24 0.80 17.31 -3.11
N ALA A 25 0.10 16.55 -3.96
CA ALA A 25 -1.00 17.07 -4.78
C ALA A 25 -2.12 17.70 -3.94
N ALA A 26 -2.41 17.16 -2.76
CA ALA A 26 -3.44 17.70 -1.86
C ALA A 26 -3.07 19.07 -1.26
N GLY A 27 -1.79 19.46 -1.28
CA GLY A 27 -1.32 20.78 -0.86
C GLY A 27 -1.32 21.83 -1.97
N GLU A 28 -1.49 21.41 -3.23
CA GLU A 28 -1.52 22.29 -4.39
C GLU A 28 -2.93 22.79 -4.70
N ASN A 29 -3.04 23.94 -5.39
CA ASN A 29 -4.34 24.42 -5.86
C ASN A 29 -4.92 23.45 -6.90
N PHE A 30 -6.23 23.20 -6.82
CA PHE A 30 -6.94 22.30 -7.73
C PHE A 30 -6.71 22.73 -9.19
N LEU A 31 -6.26 21.80 -10.03
CA LEU A 31 -5.88 22.00 -11.44
C LEU A 31 -4.72 22.98 -11.71
N SER A 32 -3.90 23.30 -10.70
CA SER A 32 -2.60 23.93 -10.93
C SER A 32 -1.66 23.00 -11.71
N THR A 33 -0.60 23.57 -12.30
CA THR A 33 0.45 22.79 -12.97
C THR A 33 1.11 21.80 -12.02
N GLY A 34 1.33 22.18 -10.75
CA GLY A 34 1.87 21.30 -9.71
C GLY A 34 0.94 20.12 -9.42
N TYR A 35 -0.36 20.41 -9.19
CA TYR A 35 -1.38 19.38 -9.00
C TYR A 35 -1.42 18.37 -10.15
N LEU A 36 -1.38 18.84 -11.40
CA LEU A 36 -1.46 17.95 -12.57
C LEU A 36 -0.23 17.04 -12.70
N ILE A 37 0.96 17.56 -12.37
CA ILE A 37 2.21 16.80 -12.38
C ILE A 37 2.19 15.72 -11.30
N ASP A 38 1.87 16.09 -10.05
CA ASP A 38 1.86 15.14 -8.93
C ASP A 38 0.78 14.07 -9.11
N TYR A 39 -0.43 14.47 -9.54
CA TYR A 39 -1.50 13.53 -9.81
C TYR A 39 -1.21 12.66 -11.05
N GLY A 40 -0.51 13.21 -12.05
CA GLY A 40 0.00 12.45 -13.19
C GLY A 40 1.00 11.38 -12.77
N MET A 41 1.91 11.68 -11.84
CA MET A 41 2.83 10.70 -11.25
C MET A 41 2.09 9.62 -10.47
N VAL A 42 1.07 9.97 -9.66
CA VAL A 42 0.20 8.99 -9.00
C VAL A 42 -0.41 8.04 -10.02
N PHE A 43 -0.99 8.59 -11.10
CA PHE A 43 -1.62 7.79 -12.14
C PHE A 43 -0.63 6.83 -12.81
N LEU A 44 0.56 7.31 -13.20
CA LEU A 44 1.61 6.47 -13.80
C LEU A 44 2.03 5.33 -12.87
N ILE A 45 2.24 5.62 -11.59
CA ILE A 45 2.59 4.61 -10.59
C ILE A 45 1.49 3.56 -10.48
N LEU A 46 0.21 3.97 -10.48
CA LEU A 46 -0.92 3.04 -10.40
C LEU A 46 -1.04 2.15 -11.66
N VAL A 47 -0.76 2.68 -12.86
CA VAL A 47 -0.75 1.87 -14.10
C VAL A 47 0.33 0.79 -14.03
N VAL A 48 1.55 1.16 -13.62
CA VAL A 48 2.66 0.21 -13.44
C VAL A 48 2.31 -0.80 -12.36
N TYR A 49 1.77 -0.34 -11.24
CA TYR A 49 1.32 -1.20 -10.14
C TYR A 49 0.29 -2.22 -10.62
N ALA A 50 -0.75 -1.79 -11.32
CA ALA A 50 -1.82 -2.65 -11.80
C ALA A 50 -1.29 -3.74 -12.73
N PHE A 51 -0.41 -3.39 -13.68
CA PHE A 51 0.18 -4.37 -14.59
C PHE A 51 0.93 -5.49 -13.86
N PHE A 52 1.78 -5.13 -12.88
CA PHE A 52 2.54 -6.11 -12.11
C PHE A 52 1.68 -6.86 -11.09
N TRP A 53 0.68 -6.20 -10.50
CA TRP A 53 -0.28 -6.80 -9.59
C TRP A 53 -1.03 -7.95 -10.27
N GLN A 54 -1.52 -7.71 -11.48
CA GLN A 54 -2.16 -8.75 -12.30
C GLN A 54 -1.23 -9.94 -12.57
N LYS A 55 0.08 -9.73 -12.73
CA LYS A 55 1.06 -10.82 -12.90
C LYS A 55 1.31 -11.61 -11.61
N ILE A 56 1.25 -10.97 -10.45
CA ILE A 56 1.45 -11.62 -9.15
C ILE A 56 0.22 -12.45 -8.77
N LEU A 57 -0.99 -11.93 -8.97
CA LEU A 57 -2.24 -12.66 -8.65
C LEU A 57 -2.39 -13.98 -9.40
N LYS A 58 -1.74 -14.13 -10.56
CA LYS A 58 -1.69 -15.40 -11.30
C LYS A 58 -0.76 -16.46 -10.67
N LYS A 59 0.03 -16.09 -9.67
CA LYS A 59 1.10 -16.93 -9.08
C LYS A 59 0.93 -17.21 -7.59
N ILE A 60 0.13 -16.41 -6.88
CA ILE A 60 -0.12 -16.56 -5.45
C ILE A 60 -1.63 -16.47 -5.19
N PRO A 61 -2.15 -17.17 -4.17
CA PRO A 61 -3.56 -17.07 -3.82
C PRO A 61 -3.89 -15.67 -3.30
N LEU A 62 -5.13 -15.24 -3.55
CA LEU A 62 -5.59 -13.87 -3.31
C LEU A 62 -5.47 -13.46 -1.84
N ASN A 63 -5.70 -14.40 -0.93
CA ASN A 63 -5.59 -14.20 0.51
C ASN A 63 -4.18 -13.77 0.95
N VAL A 64 -3.15 -14.45 0.46
CA VAL A 64 -1.74 -14.14 0.72
C VAL A 64 -1.41 -12.77 0.14
N ALA A 65 -1.91 -12.45 -1.05
CA ALA A 65 -1.72 -11.12 -1.65
C ALA A 65 -2.37 -10.01 -0.80
N MET A 66 -3.61 -10.22 -0.33
CA MET A 66 -4.35 -9.26 0.48
C MET A 66 -3.73 -9.05 1.86
N ALA A 67 -3.23 -10.12 2.48
CA ALA A 67 -2.50 -10.03 3.75
C ALA A 67 -1.24 -9.15 3.63
N ASN A 68 -0.48 -9.34 2.56
CA ASN A 68 0.69 -8.51 2.29
C ASN A 68 0.28 -7.07 1.93
N LYS A 69 -0.86 -6.85 1.26
CA LYS A 69 -1.31 -5.50 0.87
C LYS A 69 -1.43 -4.56 2.06
N ALA A 70 -1.85 -5.05 3.22
CA ALA A 70 -1.97 -4.21 4.41
C ALA A 70 -0.62 -3.71 4.97
N VAL A 71 0.51 -4.31 4.58
CA VAL A 71 1.86 -3.77 4.85
C VAL A 71 2.03 -2.38 4.21
N THR A 72 1.28 -2.05 3.15
CA THR A 72 1.30 -0.70 2.54
C THR A 72 0.78 0.38 3.49
N VAL A 73 -0.13 0.04 4.40
CA VAL A 73 -0.63 0.98 5.41
C VAL A 73 0.49 1.36 6.36
N ILE A 74 1.27 0.36 6.80
CA ILE A 74 2.44 0.57 7.67
C ILE A 74 3.45 1.49 6.95
N TRP A 75 3.76 1.21 5.69
CA TRP A 75 4.64 2.06 4.88
C TRP A 75 4.09 3.48 4.68
N GLY A 76 2.77 3.62 4.54
CA GLY A 76 2.12 4.93 4.48
C GLY A 76 2.35 5.76 5.75
N ILE A 77 2.22 5.14 6.93
CA ILE A 77 2.53 5.79 8.21
C ILE A 77 4.02 6.15 8.30
N VAL A 78 4.91 5.23 7.90
CA VAL A 78 6.37 5.45 7.89
C VAL A 78 6.74 6.63 6.98
N PHE A 79 6.22 6.68 5.76
CA PHE A 79 6.46 7.79 4.84
C PHE A 79 5.83 9.10 5.34
N GLY A 80 4.66 9.04 5.98
CA GLY A 80 4.03 10.18 6.65
C GLY A 80 4.96 10.83 7.68
N ILE A 81 5.61 10.02 8.51
CA ILE A 81 6.57 10.51 9.51
C ILE A 81 7.86 11.01 8.85
N LEU A 82 8.46 10.21 7.96
CA LEU A 82 9.78 10.49 7.40
C LEU A 82 9.80 11.69 6.45
N LEU A 83 8.75 11.85 5.62
CA LEU A 83 8.73 12.87 4.57
C LEU A 83 7.94 14.12 4.97
N PHE A 84 6.96 13.97 5.86
CA PHE A 84 6.06 15.07 6.24
C PHE A 84 6.13 15.44 7.73
N GLY A 85 6.96 14.74 8.52
CA GLY A 85 7.12 15.02 9.95
C GLY A 85 5.84 14.79 10.76
N GLU A 86 4.94 13.90 10.31
CA GLU A 86 3.68 13.66 11.00
C GLU A 86 3.89 13.10 12.41
N THR A 87 3.14 13.64 13.37
CA THR A 87 3.10 13.11 14.72
C THR A 87 2.18 11.89 14.77
N ILE A 88 2.71 10.74 15.19
CA ILE A 88 1.90 9.53 15.37
C ILE A 88 0.95 9.77 16.55
N ARG A 89 -0.33 9.95 16.24
CA ARG A 89 -1.39 9.97 17.26
C ARG A 89 -1.75 8.55 17.66
N ILE A 90 -2.23 8.40 18.90
CA ILE A 90 -2.75 7.12 19.43
C ILE A 90 -3.81 6.51 18.51
N GLN A 91 -4.64 7.34 17.86
CA GLN A 91 -5.63 6.89 16.89
C GLN A 91 -5.01 6.15 15.69
N ASN A 92 -3.85 6.59 15.19
CA ASN A 92 -3.15 5.95 14.07
C ASN A 92 -2.61 4.57 14.50
N VAL A 93 -2.15 4.46 15.75
CA VAL A 93 -1.67 3.20 16.31
C VAL A 93 -2.82 2.21 16.47
N ILE A 94 -3.94 2.65 17.05
CA ILE A 94 -5.15 1.82 17.21
C ILE A 94 -5.63 1.33 15.83
N GLY A 95 -5.70 2.23 14.84
CA GLY A 95 -6.08 1.88 13.47
C GLY A 95 -5.14 0.83 12.86
N ALA A 96 -3.82 0.99 13.03
CA ALA A 96 -2.85 0.02 12.55
C ALA A 96 -3.01 -1.35 13.23
N VAL A 97 -3.26 -1.39 14.54
CA VAL A 97 -3.51 -2.63 15.29
C VAL A 97 -4.77 -3.33 14.79
N ILE A 98 -5.87 -2.61 14.58
CA ILE A 98 -7.13 -3.18 14.05
C ILE A 98 -6.90 -3.80 12.68
N ILE A 99 -6.16 -3.12 11.80
CA ILE A 99 -5.81 -3.64 10.47
C ILE A 99 -4.99 -4.93 10.58
N ILE A 100 -3.99 -4.97 11.46
CA ILE A 100 -3.16 -6.17 11.67
C ILE A 100 -4.01 -7.35 12.17
N VAL A 101 -4.88 -7.12 13.15
CA VAL A 101 -5.80 -8.15 13.67
C VAL A 101 -6.71 -8.68 12.56
N GLY A 102 -7.30 -7.79 11.76
CA GLY A 102 -8.15 -8.18 10.63
C GLY A 102 -7.42 -9.08 9.63
N ILE A 103 -6.17 -8.77 9.29
CA ILE A 103 -5.36 -9.63 8.41
C ILE A 103 -5.15 -11.01 9.01
N VAL A 104 -4.78 -11.09 10.29
CA VAL A 104 -4.49 -12.37 10.96
C VAL A 104 -5.73 -13.26 10.95
N ILE A 105 -6.91 -12.70 11.21
CA ILE A 105 -8.18 -13.43 11.14
C ILE A 105 -8.42 -13.97 9.73
N VAL A 106 -8.30 -13.12 8.70
CA VAL A 106 -8.51 -13.53 7.30
C VAL A 106 -7.53 -14.64 6.88
N VAL A 107 -6.24 -14.47 7.20
CA VAL A 107 -5.20 -15.45 6.87
C VAL A 107 -5.43 -16.78 7.56
N ASN A 108 -5.94 -16.78 8.79
CA ASN A 108 -6.23 -18.01 9.52
C ASN A 108 -7.50 -18.70 9.00
N ALA A 109 -8.55 -17.94 8.67
CA ALA A 109 -9.78 -18.48 8.11
C ALA A 109 -9.52 -19.27 6.82
N ASP A 110 -8.66 -18.77 5.94
CA ASP A 110 -8.34 -19.49 4.70
C ASP A 110 -7.51 -20.76 4.92
N LYS A 111 -6.72 -20.84 6.01
CA LYS A 111 -5.98 -22.07 6.35
C LYS A 111 -6.91 -23.18 6.84
N GLU A 112 -8.02 -22.83 7.49
CA GLU A 112 -9.02 -23.82 7.94
C GLU A 112 -9.83 -24.40 6.77
N VAL A 113 -10.05 -23.63 5.71
CA VAL A 113 -10.75 -24.10 4.50
C VAL A 113 -9.88 -25.05 3.66
N GLU A 114 -8.56 -24.94 3.74
CA GLU A 114 -7.62 -25.75 2.96
C GLU A 114 -7.21 -27.07 3.65
N ASN A 115 -7.58 -27.28 4.93
CA ASN A 115 -7.36 -28.53 5.69
C ASN A 115 -8.63 -29.39 5.75
#